data_AF-A0A2E2K792-F1
#
_entry.id   AF-A0A2E2K792-F1
#
_cell.length_a   1.000
_cell.length_b   1.000
_cell.length_c   1.000
_cell.angle_alpha   90.00
_cell.angle_beta   90.00
_cell.angle_gamma   90.00
#
_symmetry.space_group_name_H-M   'P 1'
#
loop_
_entity.id
_entity.type
_entity.pdbx_description
1 polymer ?
#
loop_
_entity_poly.entity_id
_entity_poly.type
_entity_poly.pdbx_seq_one_letter_code
_entity_poly.pdbx_strand_id
1 'polypeptide(L)'
;MFRKLISLVSVAVLGLGVSFSWSAEQAGKQGPYEVVAETTSRVTKVIKEARSYVDKDPQRFYDEVEKILADVVDFPSFARGVMGKYGSKRYYDTLSDAEKKQFRERVERFTETFQDRLIQTYAKGLLAFDGNRIEVLPLAEDAVTDGSVNVEQHIYGNAPQPYVVYYKLKQSRDGEWKLRNVSIEGVNLGRTYQSQFSSAVRRHNGDIDKVIENWEVSPEVAVGDESDDA
;
A
#
# COMPACT_ATOMS: atom_id res chain seq x y z
N MET A 1 22.99 47.93 50.01
CA MET A 1 23.75 49.14 49.65
C MET A 1 25.16 48.75 49.25
N PHE A 2 25.70 49.46 48.26
CA PHE A 2 27.08 49.46 47.76
C PHE A 2 27.53 48.42 46.71
N ARG A 3 27.70 48.99 45.51
CA ARG A 3 28.32 48.52 44.28
C ARG A 3 29.81 48.22 44.49
N LYS A 4 30.34 47.20 43.81
CA LYS A 4 31.73 47.13 43.31
C LYS A 4 31.67 46.42 41.95
N LEU A 5 31.79 47.17 40.86
CA LEU A 5 33.00 47.54 40.13
C LEU A 5 33.55 46.40 39.26
N ILE A 6 33.35 46.62 37.96
CA ILE A 6 33.94 45.94 36.82
C ILE A 6 35.45 46.17 36.85
N SER A 7 36.24 45.11 36.68
CA SER A 7 37.59 45.20 36.14
C SER A 7 37.77 44.12 35.09
N LEU A 8 38.01 44.56 33.86
CA LEU A 8 38.37 43.74 32.72
C LEU A 8 39.62 42.91 33.05
N VAL A 9 39.55 41.61 32.73
CA VAL A 9 40.74 40.84 32.34
C VAL A 9 40.40 40.20 31.00
N SER A 10 40.99 40.76 29.95
CA SER A 10 40.99 40.19 28.61
C SER A 10 41.79 38.88 28.63
N VAL A 11 41.12 37.75 28.57
CA VAL A 11 41.75 36.46 28.22
C VAL A 11 41.41 36.19 26.76
N ALA A 12 42.41 36.32 25.91
CA ALA A 12 42.38 35.84 24.54
C ALA A 12 42.25 34.31 24.56
N VAL A 13 41.03 33.81 24.34
CA VAL A 13 40.80 32.39 24.08
C VAL A 13 40.86 32.19 22.57
N LEU A 14 41.96 31.59 22.12
CA LEU A 14 42.08 30.93 20.82
C LEU A 14 40.99 29.86 20.73
N GLY A 15 39.85 30.22 20.14
CA GLY A 15 38.76 29.30 19.86
C GLY A 15 39.18 28.31 18.77
N LEU A 16 39.62 27.13 19.19
CA LEU A 16 39.58 25.92 18.35
C LEU A 16 38.11 25.70 17.97
N GLY A 17 37.75 26.07 16.75
CA GLY A 17 36.46 25.76 16.16
C GLY A 17 36.36 24.24 16.02
N VAL A 18 35.75 23.59 17.00
CA VAL A 18 35.25 22.22 16.83
C VAL A 18 34.04 22.35 15.92
N SER A 19 34.28 22.20 14.62
CA SER A 19 33.20 21.99 13.66
C SER A 19 32.50 20.69 14.05
N PHE A 20 31.36 20.81 14.73
CA PHE A 20 30.41 19.72 14.86
C PHE A 20 29.89 19.47 13.44
N SER A 21 30.53 18.56 12.72
CA SER A 21 29.94 17.97 11.53
C SER A 21 28.71 17.22 12.01
N TRP A 22 27.53 17.84 11.88
CA TRP A 22 26.29 17.10 11.85
C TRP A 22 26.41 16.13 10.68
N SER A 23 26.79 14.88 10.96
CA SER A 23 26.50 13.79 10.05
C SER A 23 24.99 13.75 9.96
N ALA A 24 24.46 14.30 8.85
CA ALA A 24 23.12 13.96 8.43
C ALA A 24 23.11 12.44 8.32
N GLU A 25 22.40 11.78 9.24
CA GLU A 25 22.10 10.37 9.13
C GLU A 25 21.48 10.19 7.75
N GLN A 26 22.23 9.56 6.84
CA GLN A 26 21.68 9.11 5.58
C GLN A 26 20.54 8.19 5.97
N ALA A 27 19.31 8.71 5.92
CA ALA A 27 18.11 7.91 6.11
C ALA A 27 18.22 6.75 5.12
N GLY A 28 18.64 5.59 5.63
CA GLY A 28 18.71 4.38 4.84
C GLY A 28 17.33 4.15 4.25
N LYS A 29 17.28 3.77 2.97
CA LYS A 29 16.00 3.41 2.34
C LYS A 29 15.32 2.36 3.20
N GLN A 30 14.04 2.58 3.51
CA GLN A 30 13.28 1.71 4.40
C GLN A 30 13.33 0.26 3.90
N GLY A 31 13.51 -0.67 4.83
CA GLY A 31 13.41 -2.09 4.53
C GLY A 31 11.95 -2.51 4.29
N PRO A 32 11.73 -3.73 3.80
CA PRO A 32 10.40 -4.23 3.45
C PRO A 32 9.47 -4.34 4.67
N TYR A 33 10.02 -4.70 5.84
CA TYR A 33 9.26 -4.71 7.10
C TYR A 33 8.81 -3.31 7.48
N GLU A 34 9.73 -2.33 7.46
CA GLU A 34 9.46 -0.94 7.82
C GLU A 34 8.39 -0.33 6.91
N VAL A 35 8.45 -0.61 5.61
CA VAL A 35 7.44 -0.16 4.64
C VAL A 35 6.03 -0.63 5.04
N VAL A 36 5.86 -1.91 5.40
CA VAL A 36 4.56 -2.44 5.81
C VAL A 36 4.15 -1.88 7.17
N ALA A 37 5.06 -1.90 8.16
CA ALA A 37 4.78 -1.45 9.52
C ALA A 37 4.37 0.04 9.56
N GLU A 38 5.08 0.90 8.83
CA GLU A 38 4.75 2.32 8.75
C GLU A 38 3.43 2.56 8.01
N THR A 39 3.21 1.89 6.88
CA THR A 39 1.96 1.99 6.12
C THR A 39 0.77 1.59 6.99
N THR A 40 0.88 0.45 7.69
CA THR A 40 -0.16 -0.03 8.61
C THR A 40 -0.42 0.96 9.74
N SER A 41 0.62 1.57 10.31
CA SER A 41 0.48 2.62 11.33
C SER A 41 -0.25 3.86 10.80
N ARG A 42 0.13 4.35 9.60
CA ARG A 42 -0.50 5.49 8.93
C ARG A 42 -1.98 5.23 8.63
N VAL A 43 -2.31 4.07 8.05
CA VAL A 43 -3.69 3.67 7.75
C VAL A 43 -4.51 3.55 9.04
N THR A 44 -3.97 2.91 10.08
CA THR A 44 -4.65 2.77 11.38
C THR A 44 -4.95 4.12 12.01
N LYS A 45 -4.04 5.10 11.88
CA LYS A 45 -4.27 6.46 12.34
C LYS A 45 -5.43 7.12 11.59
N VAL A 46 -5.43 7.04 10.26
CA VAL A 46 -6.53 7.57 9.42
C VAL A 46 -7.87 6.94 9.80
N ILE A 47 -7.92 5.61 9.99
CA ILE A 47 -9.13 4.90 10.45
C ILE A 47 -9.66 5.47 11.79
N LYS A 48 -8.76 5.72 12.76
CA LYS A 48 -9.14 6.28 14.06
C LYS A 48 -9.73 7.68 13.93
N GLU A 49 -9.12 8.53 13.10
CA GLU A 49 -9.58 9.91 12.87
C GLU A 49 -10.90 9.95 12.08
N ALA A 50 -11.05 9.05 11.10
CA ALA A 50 -12.21 8.92 10.22
C ALA A 50 -13.52 8.72 10.98
N ARG A 51 -13.52 8.06 12.14
CA ARG A 51 -14.72 7.86 12.98
C ARG A 51 -15.47 9.15 13.31
N SER A 52 -14.78 10.29 13.32
CA SER A 52 -15.39 11.59 13.61
C SER A 52 -16.09 12.25 12.42
N TYR A 53 -15.75 11.84 11.19
CA TYR A 53 -16.15 12.55 9.97
C TYR A 53 -16.71 11.66 8.84
N VAL A 54 -16.45 10.35 8.85
CA VAL A 54 -16.70 9.45 7.70
C VAL A 54 -18.18 9.32 7.33
N ASP A 55 -19.09 9.46 8.31
CA ASP A 55 -20.54 9.46 8.05
C ASP A 55 -21.01 10.69 7.25
N LYS A 56 -20.25 11.78 7.31
CA LYS A 56 -20.56 13.05 6.62
C LYS A 56 -19.73 13.24 5.36
N ASP A 57 -18.48 12.79 5.40
CA ASP A 57 -17.50 12.94 4.33
C ASP A 57 -16.68 11.65 4.18
N PRO A 58 -17.27 10.60 3.59
CA PRO A 58 -16.57 9.34 3.34
C PRO A 58 -15.48 9.50 2.27
N GLN A 59 -15.63 10.46 1.35
CA GLN A 59 -14.65 10.71 0.29
C GLN A 59 -13.31 11.14 0.87
N ARG A 60 -13.32 12.02 1.89
CA ARG A 60 -12.10 12.38 2.60
C ARG A 60 -11.34 11.16 3.14
N PHE A 61 -12.04 10.17 3.70
CA PHE A 61 -11.41 8.95 4.20
C PHE A 61 -10.76 8.16 3.06
N TYR A 62 -11.45 8.02 1.92
CA TYR A 62 -10.92 7.33 0.74
C TYR A 62 -9.66 8.02 0.22
N ASP A 63 -9.69 9.35 0.08
CA ASP A 63 -8.55 10.14 -0.40
C ASP A 63 -7.33 10.06 0.55
N GLU A 64 -7.57 10.02 1.87
CA GLU A 64 -6.50 9.88 2.87
C GLU A 64 -5.84 8.48 2.80
N VAL A 65 -6.63 7.41 2.66
CA VAL A 65 -6.12 6.04 2.47
C VAL A 65 -5.39 5.92 1.13
N GLU A 66 -5.95 6.46 0.06
CA GLU A 66 -5.36 6.50 -1.27
C GLU A 66 -3.96 7.09 -1.25
N LYS A 67 -3.80 8.28 -0.66
CA LYS A 67 -2.50 8.96 -0.57
C LYS A 67 -1.45 8.12 0.14
N ILE A 68 -1.84 7.38 1.19
CA ILE A 68 -0.92 6.50 1.90
C ILE A 68 -0.49 5.34 1.00
N LEU A 69 -1.44 4.70 0.31
CA LEU A 69 -1.14 3.55 -0.53
C LEU A 69 -0.33 3.94 -1.78
N ALA A 70 -0.54 5.14 -2.34
CA ALA A 70 0.20 5.63 -3.50
C ALA A 70 1.73 5.69 -3.27
N ASP A 71 2.17 5.86 -2.02
CA ASP A 71 3.60 5.89 -1.68
C ASP A 71 4.27 4.51 -1.80
N VAL A 72 3.50 3.43 -1.60
CA VAL A 72 4.04 2.07 -1.44
C VAL A 72 3.57 1.09 -2.52
N VAL A 73 2.50 1.43 -3.25
CA VAL A 73 1.95 0.62 -4.35
C VAL A 73 2.25 1.27 -5.69
N ASP A 74 2.89 0.52 -6.59
CA ASP A 74 2.94 0.87 -8.02
C ASP A 74 1.62 0.45 -8.67
N PHE A 75 0.58 1.27 -8.49
CA PHE A 75 -0.77 1.00 -8.99
C PHE A 75 -0.82 0.73 -10.51
N PRO A 76 -0.12 1.47 -11.38
CA PRO A 76 -0.08 1.15 -12.80
C PRO A 76 0.46 -0.25 -13.10
N SER A 77 1.55 -0.65 -12.44
CA SER A 77 2.06 -2.02 -12.58
C SER A 77 1.09 -3.07 -12.03
N PHE A 78 0.43 -2.77 -10.90
CA PHE A 78 -0.51 -3.68 -10.26
C PHE A 78 -1.77 -3.87 -11.13
N ALA A 79 -2.33 -2.79 -11.65
CA ALA A 79 -3.44 -2.78 -12.61
C ALA A 79 -3.10 -3.59 -13.87
N ARG A 80 -1.90 -3.42 -14.44
CA ARG A 80 -1.45 -4.27 -15.57
C ARG A 80 -1.35 -5.75 -15.21
N GLY A 81 -0.96 -6.06 -13.96
CA GLY A 81 -0.96 -7.42 -13.42
C GLY A 81 -2.36 -8.03 -13.41
N VAL A 82 -3.34 -7.26 -12.93
CA VAL A 82 -4.77 -7.63 -12.93
C VAL A 82 -5.31 -7.77 -14.36
N MET A 83 -4.95 -6.88 -15.29
CA MET A 83 -5.32 -7.03 -16.69
C MET A 83 -4.70 -8.29 -17.34
N GLY A 84 -3.71 -8.91 -16.70
CA GLY A 84 -3.10 -10.17 -17.10
C GLY A 84 -2.53 -10.11 -18.52
N LYS A 85 -2.97 -11.02 -19.40
CA LYS A 85 -2.52 -11.05 -20.80
C LYS A 85 -2.80 -9.72 -21.52
N TYR A 86 -3.92 -9.05 -21.21
CA TYR A 86 -4.34 -7.79 -21.83
C TYR A 86 -3.57 -6.57 -21.31
N GLY A 87 -2.89 -6.69 -20.16
CA GLY A 87 -1.98 -5.68 -19.62
C GLY A 87 -0.50 -6.01 -19.86
N SER A 88 -0.20 -7.11 -20.56
CA SER A 88 1.18 -7.60 -20.70
C SER A 88 2.00 -6.82 -21.73
N LYS A 89 3.33 -6.82 -21.57
CA LYS A 89 4.24 -6.30 -22.60
C LYS A 89 4.07 -7.03 -23.93
N ARG A 90 3.87 -8.35 -23.90
CA ARG A 90 3.65 -9.16 -25.11
C ARG A 90 2.44 -8.69 -25.91
N TYR A 91 1.32 -8.38 -25.24
CA TYR A 91 0.14 -7.84 -25.92
C TYR A 91 0.39 -6.43 -26.46
N TYR A 92 1.05 -5.57 -25.67
CA TYR A 92 1.42 -4.23 -26.13
C TYR A 92 2.28 -4.26 -27.40
N ASP A 93 3.25 -5.18 -27.47
CA ASP A 93 4.19 -5.28 -28.59
C ASP A 93 3.50 -5.76 -29.90
N THR A 94 2.28 -6.33 -29.83
CA THR A 94 1.50 -6.72 -31.04
C THR A 94 0.63 -5.59 -31.61
N LEU A 95 0.54 -4.44 -30.92
CA LEU A 95 -0.36 -3.35 -31.29
C LEU A 95 0.30 -2.38 -32.29
N SER A 96 -0.52 -1.80 -33.17
CA SER A 96 -0.15 -0.62 -33.96
C SER A 96 0.07 0.61 -33.06
N ASP A 97 0.66 1.68 -33.60
CA ASP A 97 0.96 2.87 -32.78
C ASP A 97 -0.31 3.59 -32.28
N ALA A 98 -1.39 3.56 -33.07
CA ALA A 98 -2.70 4.06 -32.63
C ALA A 98 -3.28 3.22 -31.49
N GLU A 99 -3.21 1.88 -31.60
CA GLU A 99 -3.68 0.97 -30.56
C GLU A 99 -2.82 1.03 -29.29
N LYS A 100 -1.51 1.29 -29.39
CA LYS A 100 -0.63 1.51 -28.24
C LYS A 100 -1.06 2.74 -27.43
N LYS A 101 -1.57 3.79 -28.09
CA LYS A 101 -2.12 4.97 -27.39
C LYS A 101 -3.37 4.57 -26.60
N GLN A 102 -4.32 3.89 -27.25
CA GLN A 102 -5.53 3.39 -26.60
C GLN A 102 -5.22 2.42 -25.46
N PHE A 103 -4.20 1.57 -25.61
CA PHE A 103 -3.74 0.68 -24.56
C PHE A 103 -3.31 1.46 -23.31
N ARG A 104 -2.52 2.54 -23.47
CA ARG A 104 -2.07 3.35 -22.33
C ARG A 104 -3.25 4.02 -21.64
N GLU A 105 -4.17 4.59 -22.41
CA GLU A 105 -5.41 5.22 -21.89
C GLU A 105 -6.29 4.19 -21.16
N ARG A 106 -6.36 2.94 -21.64
CA ARG A 106 -7.08 1.86 -20.95
C ARG A 106 -6.40 1.48 -19.65
N VAL A 107 -5.08 1.35 -19.63
CA VAL A 107 -4.33 1.05 -18.40
C VAL A 107 -4.53 2.16 -17.37
N GLU A 108 -4.46 3.43 -17.77
CA GLU A 108 -4.67 4.59 -16.90
C GLU A 108 -6.09 4.60 -16.31
N ARG A 109 -7.13 4.58 -17.16
CA ARG A 109 -8.53 4.52 -16.69
C ARG A 109 -8.82 3.30 -15.82
N PHE A 110 -8.24 2.15 -16.17
CA PHE A 110 -8.40 0.95 -15.35
C PHE A 110 -7.68 1.07 -14.01
N THR A 111 -6.51 1.72 -13.97
CA THR A 111 -5.76 1.94 -12.72
C THR A 111 -6.58 2.79 -11.76
N GLU A 112 -7.12 3.92 -12.23
CA GLU A 112 -8.00 4.81 -11.46
C GLU A 112 -9.24 4.05 -10.97
N THR A 113 -9.99 3.44 -11.91
CA THR A 113 -11.22 2.70 -11.58
C THR A 113 -10.95 1.57 -10.59
N PHE A 114 -9.89 0.80 -10.80
CA PHE A 114 -9.57 -0.34 -9.94
C PHE A 114 -9.18 0.11 -8.54
N GLN A 115 -8.34 1.15 -8.43
CA GLN A 115 -7.90 1.71 -7.16
C GLN A 115 -9.08 2.25 -6.36
N ASP A 116 -9.93 3.08 -6.97
CA ASP A 116 -11.11 3.66 -6.33
C ASP A 116 -12.05 2.58 -5.81
N ARG A 117 -12.37 1.59 -6.65
CA ARG A 117 -13.25 0.49 -6.28
C ARG A 117 -12.65 -0.37 -5.18
N LEU A 118 -11.35 -0.63 -5.23
CA LEU A 118 -10.66 -1.43 -4.20
C LEU A 118 -10.72 -0.72 -2.85
N ILE A 119 -10.38 0.57 -2.80
CA ILE A 119 -10.43 1.36 -1.56
C ILE A 119 -11.87 1.41 -1.05
N GLN A 120 -12.86 1.74 -1.88
CA GLN A 120 -14.26 1.82 -1.46
C GLN A 120 -14.81 0.49 -0.94
N THR A 121 -14.51 -0.63 -1.62
CA THR A 121 -14.98 -1.96 -1.22
C THR A 121 -14.41 -2.37 0.14
N TYR A 122 -13.11 -2.15 0.36
CA TYR A 122 -12.44 -2.61 1.59
C TYR A 122 -12.46 -1.57 2.73
N ALA A 123 -12.75 -0.30 2.43
CA ALA A 123 -12.86 0.78 3.39
C ALA A 123 -13.82 0.47 4.54
N LYS A 124 -14.96 -0.17 4.26
CA LYS A 124 -15.91 -0.57 5.31
C LYS A 124 -15.29 -1.56 6.30
N GLY A 125 -14.51 -2.52 5.80
CA GLY A 125 -13.76 -3.46 6.65
C GLY A 125 -12.69 -2.76 7.49
N LEU A 126 -12.01 -1.76 6.91
CA LEU A 126 -11.07 -0.91 7.64
C LEU A 126 -11.76 -0.09 8.75
N LEU A 127 -12.95 0.45 8.52
CA LEU A 127 -13.70 1.20 9.54
C LEU A 127 -14.26 0.30 10.64
N ALA A 128 -14.58 -0.96 10.33
CA ALA A 128 -14.98 -1.96 11.31
C ALA A 128 -13.84 -2.35 12.27
N PHE A 129 -12.61 -1.93 12.00
CA PHE A 129 -11.46 -2.15 12.88
C PHE A 129 -11.57 -1.31 14.17
N ASP A 130 -12.10 -1.91 15.24
CA ASP A 130 -12.43 -1.24 16.51
C ASP A 130 -11.31 -1.24 17.56
N GLY A 131 -10.07 -0.98 17.14
CA GLY A 131 -8.92 -0.98 18.07
C GLY A 131 -8.38 -2.39 18.40
N ASN A 132 -8.84 -3.37 17.63
CA ASN A 132 -8.23 -4.68 17.45
C ASN A 132 -6.69 -4.59 17.34
N ARG A 133 -5.97 -5.63 17.77
CA ARG A 133 -4.50 -5.62 17.69
C ARG A 133 -4.06 -5.91 16.24
N ILE A 134 -3.11 -5.15 15.71
CA ILE A 134 -2.41 -5.49 14.45
C ILE A 134 -0.94 -5.67 14.76
N GLU A 135 -0.36 -6.77 14.32
CA GLU A 135 1.06 -7.06 14.47
C GLU A 135 1.66 -7.32 13.09
N VAL A 136 2.62 -6.50 12.68
CA VAL A 136 3.47 -6.80 11.53
C VAL A 136 4.65 -7.60 12.07
N LEU A 137 4.92 -8.77 11.50
CA LEU A 137 5.98 -9.63 11.97
C LEU A 137 7.31 -9.24 11.32
N PRO A 138 8.41 -9.19 12.09
CA PRO A 138 9.74 -8.97 11.53
C PRO A 138 10.09 -10.12 10.58
N LEU A 139 10.95 -9.82 9.61
CA LEU A 139 11.53 -10.88 8.78
C LEU A 139 12.43 -11.77 9.65
N ALA A 140 12.51 -13.05 9.30
CA ALA A 140 13.49 -13.95 9.89
C ALA A 140 14.91 -13.39 9.69
N GLU A 141 15.81 -13.59 10.67
CA GLU A 141 17.17 -13.04 10.63
C GLU A 141 17.97 -13.53 9.40
N ASP A 142 17.65 -14.72 8.90
CA ASP A 142 18.25 -15.36 7.73
C ASP A 142 17.45 -15.16 6.44
N ALA A 143 16.42 -14.30 6.46
CA ALA A 143 15.57 -14.07 5.30
C ALA A 143 16.37 -13.49 4.12
N VAL A 144 16.55 -14.31 3.08
CA VAL A 144 17.13 -13.87 1.81
C VAL A 144 16.07 -13.09 1.04
N THR A 145 16.30 -11.79 0.87
CA THR A 145 15.31 -10.90 0.24
C THR A 145 15.45 -10.77 -1.27
N ASP A 146 16.49 -11.33 -1.92
CA ASP A 146 16.83 -11.32 -3.38
C ASP A 146 15.94 -10.46 -4.31
N GLY A 147 15.80 -9.17 -3.98
CA GLY A 147 14.86 -8.23 -4.59
C GLY A 147 13.35 -8.52 -4.44
N SER A 148 12.90 -9.60 -3.79
CA SER A 148 11.51 -9.91 -3.46
C SER A 148 11.37 -10.63 -2.10
N VAL A 149 10.42 -10.24 -1.26
CA VAL A 149 10.16 -10.87 0.05
C VAL A 149 8.67 -10.82 0.42
N ASN A 150 8.23 -11.71 1.32
CA ASN A 150 6.91 -11.62 1.95
C ASN A 150 7.05 -11.08 3.37
N VAL A 151 6.23 -10.11 3.73
CA VAL A 151 6.05 -9.63 5.11
C VAL A 151 4.69 -10.13 5.60
N GLU A 152 4.68 -10.73 6.79
CA GLU A 152 3.48 -11.27 7.41
C GLU A 152 2.89 -10.26 8.40
N GLN A 153 1.56 -10.16 8.42
CA GLN A 153 0.82 -9.34 9.37
C GLN A 153 -0.33 -10.15 9.95
N HIS A 154 -0.53 -10.05 11.25
CA HIS A 154 -1.66 -10.61 11.98
C HIS A 154 -2.64 -9.50 12.35
N ILE A 155 -3.92 -9.73 12.09
CA ILE A 155 -5.02 -8.85 12.51
C ILE A 155 -5.90 -9.64 13.49
N TYR A 156 -5.84 -9.27 14.76
CA TYR A 156 -6.57 -9.95 15.82
C TYR A 156 -7.97 -9.37 15.95
N GLY A 157 -9.01 -10.19 15.75
CA GLY A 157 -10.40 -9.81 15.99
C GLY A 157 -11.00 -10.54 17.18
N ASN A 158 -12.30 -10.84 17.10
CA ASN A 158 -13.01 -11.65 18.09
C ASN A 158 -12.78 -13.16 17.90
N ALA A 159 -12.24 -13.57 16.75
CA ALA A 159 -11.96 -14.97 16.45
C ALA A 159 -10.78 -15.50 17.30
N PRO A 160 -10.70 -16.82 17.57
CA PRO A 160 -9.61 -17.41 18.35
C PRO A 160 -8.23 -17.28 17.72
N GLN A 161 -8.16 -17.18 16.39
CA GLN A 161 -6.92 -17.02 15.62
C GLN A 161 -6.94 -15.67 14.89
N PRO A 162 -5.78 -15.01 14.74
CA PRO A 162 -5.70 -13.78 13.96
C PRO A 162 -5.93 -14.08 12.48
N TYR A 163 -6.45 -13.09 11.76
CA TYR A 163 -6.40 -13.10 10.31
C TYR A 163 -4.96 -12.85 9.84
N VAL A 164 -4.47 -13.68 8.93
CA VAL A 164 -3.09 -13.63 8.42
C VAL A 164 -3.08 -12.99 7.03
N VAL A 165 -2.27 -11.94 6.91
CA VAL A 165 -2.04 -11.20 5.67
C VAL A 165 -0.58 -11.30 5.26
N TYR A 166 -0.34 -11.71 4.02
CA TYR A 166 0.98 -11.75 3.41
C TYR A 166 1.12 -10.66 2.36
N TYR A 167 2.05 -9.73 2.59
CA TYR A 167 2.43 -8.69 1.65
C TYR A 167 3.67 -9.12 0.88
N LYS A 168 3.53 -9.35 -0.43
CA LYS A 168 4.69 -9.57 -1.30
C LYS A 168 5.25 -8.22 -1.73
N LEU A 169 6.45 -7.88 -1.27
CA LEU A 169 7.18 -6.69 -1.70
C LEU A 169 8.26 -7.06 -2.71
N LYS A 170 8.55 -6.12 -3.60
CA LYS A 170 9.67 -6.20 -4.54
C LYS A 170 10.43 -4.89 -4.55
N GLN A 171 11.74 -4.98 -4.56
CA GLN A 171 12.59 -3.80 -4.69
C GLN A 171 12.48 -3.22 -6.11
N SER A 172 12.29 -1.90 -6.19
CA SER A 172 12.30 -1.13 -7.43
C SER A 172 13.74 -0.98 -7.93
N ARG A 173 13.90 -0.47 -9.15
CA ARG A 173 15.24 -0.16 -9.70
C ARG A 173 15.97 0.91 -8.88
N ASP A 174 15.20 1.79 -8.25
CA ASP A 174 15.72 2.82 -7.38
C ASP A 174 15.97 2.29 -5.95
N GLY A 175 15.83 1.00 -5.69
CA GLY A 175 16.14 0.40 -4.40
C GLY A 175 15.02 0.52 -3.35
N GLU A 176 13.86 1.07 -3.71
CA GLU A 176 12.70 1.19 -2.81
C GLU A 176 11.87 -0.09 -2.81
N TRP A 177 11.39 -0.53 -1.65
CA TRP A 177 10.45 -1.64 -1.58
C TRP A 177 9.04 -1.18 -1.92
N LYS A 178 8.42 -1.84 -2.90
CA LYS A 178 7.04 -1.58 -3.30
C LYS A 178 6.20 -2.84 -3.16
N LEU A 179 4.96 -2.67 -2.73
CA LEU A 179 3.99 -3.74 -2.66
C LEU A 179 3.67 -4.24 -4.08
N ARG A 180 3.68 -5.56 -4.26
CA ARG A 180 3.39 -6.23 -5.54
C ARG A 180 2.19 -7.13 -5.48
N ASN A 181 1.89 -7.69 -4.31
CA ASN A 181 0.73 -8.54 -4.14
C ASN A 181 0.36 -8.64 -2.66
N VAL A 182 -0.89 -9.01 -2.41
CA VAL A 182 -1.42 -9.29 -1.08
C VAL A 182 -2.11 -10.64 -1.12
N SER A 183 -1.91 -11.46 -0.09
CA SER A 183 -2.71 -12.65 0.13
C SER A 183 -3.32 -12.60 1.53
N ILE A 184 -4.59 -12.94 1.66
CA ILE A 184 -5.33 -12.92 2.92
C ILE A 184 -5.95 -14.31 3.10
N GLU A 185 -5.69 -14.99 4.22
CA GLU A 185 -6.22 -16.34 4.47
C GLU A 185 -5.98 -17.32 3.29
N GLY A 186 -4.79 -17.24 2.68
CA GLY A 186 -4.43 -18.06 1.52
C GLY A 186 -5.03 -17.61 0.17
N VAL A 187 -5.94 -16.63 0.15
CA VAL A 187 -6.50 -16.06 -1.07
C VAL A 187 -5.54 -15.02 -1.65
N ASN A 188 -5.01 -15.28 -2.85
CA ASN A 188 -4.10 -14.36 -3.53
C ASN A 188 -4.87 -13.30 -4.34
N LEU A 189 -4.96 -12.08 -3.81
CA LEU A 189 -5.81 -11.03 -4.40
C LEU A 189 -5.43 -10.68 -5.83
N GLY A 190 -4.14 -10.56 -6.14
CA GLY A 190 -3.69 -10.25 -7.50
C GLY A 190 -4.14 -11.32 -8.52
N ARG A 191 -4.02 -12.60 -8.17
CA ARG A 191 -4.48 -13.71 -9.03
C ARG A 191 -6.01 -13.74 -9.14
N THR A 192 -6.71 -13.52 -8.04
CA THR A 192 -8.18 -13.47 -8.02
C THR A 192 -8.70 -12.38 -8.96
N TYR A 193 -8.24 -11.15 -8.81
CA TYR A 193 -8.64 -10.05 -9.69
C TYR A 193 -8.21 -10.27 -11.14
N GLN A 194 -7.05 -10.89 -11.37
CA GLN A 194 -6.63 -11.27 -12.72
C GLN A 194 -7.59 -12.27 -13.38
N SER A 195 -8.07 -13.26 -12.62
CA SER A 195 -9.08 -14.21 -13.08
C SER A 195 -10.41 -13.54 -13.37
N GLN A 196 -10.85 -12.62 -12.49
CA GLN A 196 -12.07 -11.84 -12.66
C GLN A 196 -12.00 -10.95 -13.91
N PHE A 197 -10.87 -10.27 -14.15
CA PHE A 197 -10.66 -9.44 -15.34
C PHE A 197 -10.73 -10.25 -16.62
N SER A 198 -9.99 -11.36 -16.66
CA SER A 198 -10.02 -12.29 -17.80
C SER A 198 -11.45 -12.79 -18.08
N SER A 199 -12.23 -13.06 -17.02
CA SER A 199 -13.62 -13.50 -17.13
C SER A 199 -14.56 -12.39 -17.61
N ALA A 200 -14.37 -11.16 -17.15
CA ALA A 200 -15.10 -9.99 -17.62
C ALA A 200 -14.85 -9.75 -19.12
N VAL A 201 -13.59 -9.81 -19.57
CA VAL A 201 -13.28 -9.65 -21.00
C VAL A 201 -13.98 -10.72 -21.85
N ARG A 202 -14.09 -11.97 -21.38
CA ARG A 202 -14.87 -13.00 -22.08
C ARG A 202 -16.37 -12.67 -22.12
N ARG A 203 -16.96 -12.23 -21.01
CA ARG A 203 -18.39 -11.84 -20.95
C ARG A 203 -18.72 -10.64 -21.84
N HIS A 204 -17.78 -9.70 -21.97
CA HIS A 204 -17.92 -8.54 -22.86
C HIS A 204 -17.37 -8.79 -24.28
N ASN A 205 -17.25 -10.04 -24.72
CA ASN A 205 -16.83 -10.41 -26.08
C ASN A 205 -15.50 -9.79 -26.55
N GLY A 206 -14.55 -9.61 -25.62
CA GLY A 206 -13.25 -9.01 -25.92
C GLY A 206 -13.19 -7.49 -25.76
N ASP A 207 -14.30 -6.83 -25.45
CA ASP A 207 -14.39 -5.38 -25.28
C ASP A 207 -13.81 -4.95 -23.92
N ILE A 208 -12.56 -4.50 -23.93
CA ILE A 208 -11.84 -4.06 -22.72
C ILE A 208 -12.43 -2.75 -22.18
N ASP A 209 -12.95 -1.88 -23.03
CA ASP A 209 -13.49 -0.59 -22.58
C ASP A 209 -14.74 -0.81 -21.73
N LYS A 210 -15.63 -1.71 -22.16
CA LYS A 210 -16.78 -2.15 -21.35
C LYS A 210 -16.37 -2.82 -20.04
N VAL A 211 -15.28 -3.59 -20.03
CA VAL A 211 -14.78 -4.20 -18.80
C VAL A 211 -14.35 -3.14 -17.80
N ILE A 212 -13.67 -2.09 -18.26
CA ILE A 212 -13.21 -0.99 -17.39
C ILE A 212 -14.42 -0.19 -16.87
N GLU A 213 -15.36 0.17 -17.75
CA GLU A 213 -16.57 0.93 -17.39
C GLU A 213 -17.46 0.20 -16.37
N ASN A 214 -17.50 -1.13 -16.44
CA ASN A 214 -18.31 -1.98 -15.56
C ASN A 214 -17.45 -2.74 -14.55
N TRP A 215 -16.23 -2.25 -14.27
CA TRP A 215 -15.35 -2.94 -13.34
C TRP A 215 -15.86 -2.80 -11.91
N GLU A 216 -16.00 -3.94 -11.25
CA GLU A 216 -16.40 -4.03 -9.86
C GLU A 216 -15.36 -4.84 -9.08
N VAL A 217 -15.11 -4.40 -7.86
CA VAL A 217 -14.28 -5.12 -6.89
C VAL A 217 -15.22 -5.77 -5.89
N SER A 218 -15.44 -7.07 -6.05
CA SER A 218 -16.23 -7.87 -5.11
C SER A 218 -15.28 -8.69 -4.24
N PRO A 219 -15.36 -8.58 -2.90
CA PRO A 219 -14.68 -9.51 -2.03
C PRO A 219 -15.27 -10.89 -2.32
N GLU A 220 -14.46 -11.79 -2.88
CA GLU A 220 -14.82 -13.20 -2.87
C GLU A 220 -14.88 -13.59 -1.38
N VAL A 221 -16.05 -14.07 -0.94
CA VAL A 221 -16.38 -14.23 0.48
C VAL A 221 -15.35 -15.19 1.11
N ALA A 222 -14.32 -14.63 1.76
CA ALA A 222 -13.40 -15.35 2.64
C ALA A 222 -13.90 -15.26 4.08
N VAL A 223 -15.22 -15.26 4.26
CA VAL A 223 -15.87 -15.51 5.55
C VAL A 223 -16.49 -16.88 5.36
N GLY A 224 -15.93 -17.88 6.05
CA GLY A 224 -16.60 -19.18 6.11
C GLY A 224 -18.05 -18.96 6.51
N ASP A 225 -18.96 -19.55 5.75
CA ASP A 225 -20.30 -19.85 6.24
C ASP A 225 -20.13 -20.64 7.55
N GLU A 226 -20.14 -19.96 8.69
CA GLU A 226 -20.82 -20.51 9.85
C GLU A 226 -22.31 -20.30 9.58
N SER A 227 -22.85 -21.21 8.77
CA SER A 227 -24.25 -21.57 8.86
C SER A 227 -24.48 -22.04 10.31
N ASP A 228 -24.92 -21.12 11.16
CA ASP A 228 -25.75 -21.44 12.32
C ASP A 228 -27.07 -22.01 11.79
N ASP A 229 -27.02 -23.26 11.31
CA ASP A 229 -28.19 -24.08 11.05
C ASP A 229 -28.34 -25.08 12.20
N ALA A 230 -29.32 -24.77 13.06
CA ALA A 230 -30.10 -25.63 13.97
C ALA A 230 -29.44 -26.17 15.27
#